data_AF-A0A9X5S9C4-F1
#
_entry.id   AF-A0A9X5S9C4-F1
#
_cell.length_a   1.000
_cell.length_b   1.000
_cell.length_c   1.000
_cell.angle_alpha   90.00
_cell.angle_beta   90.00
_cell.angle_gamma   90.00
#
_symmetry.space_group_name_H-M   'P 1'
#
loop_
_entity.id
_entity.type
_entity.pdbx_description
1 polymer ?
#
loop_
_entity_poly.entity_id
_entity_poly.type
_entity_poly.pdbx_seq_one_letter_code
_entity_poly.pdbx_strand_id
1 'polypeptide(L)'
;MQKQYPFETVAVCVLPNHIHAIWTLPPDDADYSLRWRLIKTKFSAHFPHAENLSASKQRRHERGIWQRRFYEHTVRDEIDLQRCADYIDWAFSSFHRYVRDVL
;
A
#
# COMPACT_ATOMS: atom_id res chain seq x y z
N MET A 1 14.24 -4.18 -6.84
CA MET A 1 12.92 -3.56 -7.10
C MET A 1 13.10 -2.06 -7.18
N GLN A 2 13.50 -1.37 -6.11
CA GLN A 2 13.84 0.06 -6.17
C GLN A 2 14.93 0.41 -7.21
N LYS A 3 15.95 -0.45 -7.41
CA LYS A 3 16.96 -0.23 -8.47
C LYS A 3 16.42 -0.30 -9.92
N GLN A 4 15.33 -1.04 -10.16
CA GLN A 4 14.75 -1.23 -11.50
C GLN A 4 13.51 -0.35 -11.73
N TYR A 5 12.79 -0.04 -10.66
CA TYR A 5 11.59 0.79 -10.66
C TYR A 5 11.71 1.77 -9.49
N PRO A 6 12.52 2.83 -9.64
CA PRO A 6 12.79 3.78 -8.56
C PRO A 6 11.54 4.59 -8.24
N PHE A 7 11.37 4.92 -6.97
CA PHE A 7 10.38 5.87 -6.47
C PHE A 7 10.88 6.32 -5.10
N GLU A 8 10.55 7.55 -4.71
CA GLU A 8 10.79 8.07 -3.38
C GLU A 8 9.59 7.75 -2.50
N THR A 9 9.84 7.38 -1.24
CA THR A 9 8.77 7.22 -0.25
C THR A 9 8.72 8.48 0.60
N VAL A 10 7.69 9.29 0.39
CA VAL A 10 7.47 10.53 1.15
C VAL A 10 6.90 10.18 2.52
N ALA A 11 5.91 9.29 2.57
CA ALA A 11 5.33 8.78 3.81
C ALA A 11 4.81 7.36 3.63
N VAL A 12 4.80 6.57 4.70
CA VAL A 12 4.18 5.25 4.73
C VAL A 12 3.69 4.92 6.13
N CYS A 13 2.49 4.36 6.23
CA CYS A 13 1.94 3.80 7.45
C CYS A 13 1.43 2.40 7.18
N VAL A 14 1.92 1.44 7.97
CA VAL A 14 1.54 0.03 7.88
C VAL A 14 0.68 -0.30 9.08
N LEU A 15 -0.55 -0.74 8.83
CA LEU A 15 -1.49 -1.21 9.83
C LEU A 15 -1.71 -2.71 9.67
N PRO A 16 -2.25 -3.41 10.69
CA PRO A 16 -2.47 -4.85 10.61
C PRO A 16 -3.33 -5.30 9.41
N ASN A 17 -4.23 -4.45 8.93
CA ASN A 17 -5.18 -4.79 7.86
C ASN A 17 -5.02 -3.96 6.56
N HIS A 18 -4.24 -2.87 6.55
CA HIS A 18 -4.02 -2.06 5.35
C HIS A 18 -2.74 -1.22 5.44
N ILE A 19 -2.36 -0.61 4.31
CA ILE A 19 -1.18 0.24 4.19
C ILE A 19 -1.60 1.54 3.48
N HIS A 20 -1.11 2.66 3.98
CA HIS A 20 -1.13 3.95 3.29
C HIS A 20 0.30 4.31 2.89
N ALA A 21 0.50 4.83 1.68
CA ALA A 21 1.81 5.29 1.23
C ALA A 21 1.65 6.47 0.26
N ILE A 22 2.59 7.42 0.37
CA ILE A 22 2.75 8.55 -0.55
C ILE A 22 4.09 8.37 -1.23
N TRP A 23 4.09 8.35 -2.56
CA TRP A 23 5.29 8.17 -3.37
C TRP A 23 5.46 9.31 -4.35
N THR A 24 6.71 9.71 -4.56
CA THR A 24 7.11 10.52 -5.71
C THR A 24 7.76 9.62 -6.73
N LEU A 25 7.26 9.66 -7.98
CA LEU A 25 7.80 8.88 -9.08
C LEU A 25 8.79 9.74 -9.89
N PRO A 26 9.74 9.12 -10.61
CA PRO A 26 10.59 9.85 -11.55
C PRO A 26 9.76 10.63 -12.58
N PRO A 27 10.31 11.73 -13.13
CA PRO A 27 9.71 12.39 -14.29
C PRO A 27 9.42 11.38 -15.41
N ASP A 28 8.29 11.57 -16.09
CA ASP A 28 7.80 10.72 -17.17
C ASP A 28 7.50 9.25 -16.81
N ASP A 29 7.49 8.90 -15.51
CA ASP A 29 7.08 7.59 -15.02
C ASP A 29 5.81 7.68 -14.17
N ALA A 30 4.73 7.11 -14.68
CA ALA A 30 3.44 7.02 -13.99
C ALA A 30 3.09 5.59 -13.57
N ASP A 31 4.01 4.62 -13.69
CA ASP A 31 3.71 3.20 -13.47
C ASP A 31 3.82 2.81 -11.97
N TYR A 32 3.03 3.47 -11.14
CA TYR A 32 2.84 3.09 -9.73
C TYR A 32 2.14 1.73 -9.61
N SER A 33 1.35 1.35 -10.61
CA SER A 33 0.61 0.08 -10.65
C SER A 33 1.55 -1.13 -10.71
N LEU A 34 2.59 -1.08 -11.54
CA LEU A 34 3.64 -2.10 -11.59
C LEU A 34 4.38 -2.20 -10.26
N ARG A 35 4.69 -1.06 -9.63
CA ARG A 35 5.38 -1.02 -8.34
C ARG A 35 4.56 -1.69 -7.25
N TRP A 36 3.28 -1.34 -7.14
CA TRP A 36 2.34 -2.00 -6.22
C TRP A 36 2.19 -3.50 -6.50
N ARG A 37 2.09 -3.90 -7.78
CA ARG A 37 2.03 -5.32 -8.16
C ARG A 37 3.25 -6.07 -7.65
N LEU A 38 4.45 -5.56 -7.90
CA LEU A 38 5.70 -6.20 -7.50
C LEU A 38 5.86 -6.27 -5.97
N ILE A 39 5.48 -5.21 -5.24
CA ILE A 39 5.46 -5.20 -3.77
C ILE A 39 4.50 -6.30 -3.25
N LYS A 40 3.25 -6.31 -3.73
CA LYS A 40 2.25 -7.30 -3.32
C LYS A 40 2.70 -8.73 -3.63
N THR A 41 3.27 -8.97 -4.82
CA THR A 41 3.80 -10.28 -5.22
C THR A 41 4.95 -10.72 -4.31
N LYS A 42 5.95 -9.87 -4.09
CA LYS A 42 7.10 -10.21 -3.25
C LYS A 42 6.70 -10.45 -1.81
N PHE A 43 5.84 -9.61 -1.24
CA PHE A 43 5.33 -9.83 0.10
C PHE A 43 4.60 -11.18 0.19
N SER A 44 3.67 -11.44 -0.73
CA SER A 44 2.86 -12.67 -0.69
C SER A 44 3.67 -13.94 -0.89
N ALA A 45 4.85 -13.87 -1.51
CA ALA A 45 5.73 -15.02 -1.69
C ALA A 45 6.32 -15.55 -0.38
N HIS A 46 6.36 -14.74 0.69
CA HIS A 46 6.86 -15.14 2.00
C HIS A 46 5.81 -15.87 2.86
N PHE A 47 4.60 -16.04 2.35
CA PHE A 47 3.49 -16.63 3.09
C PHE A 47 2.89 -17.84 2.36
N PRO A 48 2.38 -18.83 3.10
CA PRO A 48 1.61 -19.92 2.51
C PRO A 48 0.32 -19.39 1.85
N HIS A 49 -0.30 -20.20 0.99
CA HIS A 49 -1.67 -19.87 0.55
C HIS A 49 -2.61 -19.95 1.75
N ALA A 50 -3.55 -19.02 1.85
CA ALA A 50 -4.65 -19.15 2.80
C ALA A 50 -5.45 -20.44 2.52
N GLU A 51 -5.85 -21.14 3.57
CA GLU A 51 -6.54 -22.44 3.47
C GLU A 51 -7.93 -22.31 2.83
N ASN A 52 -8.64 -21.20 3.09
CA ASN A 52 -10.02 -20.99 2.69
C ASN A 52 -10.16 -19.91 1.61
N LEU A 53 -9.57 -20.13 0.44
CA LEU A 53 -9.71 -19.25 -0.72
C LEU A 53 -10.99 -19.56 -1.51
N SER A 54 -11.71 -18.53 -1.95
CA SER A 54 -12.81 -18.75 -2.90
C SER A 54 -12.31 -19.28 -4.24
N ALA A 55 -13.15 -19.98 -4.99
CA ALA A 55 -12.80 -20.52 -6.31
C ALA A 55 -12.25 -19.46 -7.29
N SER A 56 -12.73 -18.20 -7.18
CA SER A 56 -12.19 -17.08 -7.95
C SER A 56 -10.73 -16.76 -7.60
N LYS A 57 -10.38 -16.78 -6.30
CA LYS A 57 -9.03 -16.50 -5.83
C LYS A 57 -8.07 -17.64 -6.16
N GLN A 58 -8.53 -18.90 -6.01
CA GLN A 58 -7.76 -20.09 -6.38
C GLN A 58 -7.38 -20.10 -7.87
N ARG A 59 -8.34 -19.84 -8.78
CA ARG A 59 -8.10 -19.78 -10.23
C ARG A 59 -7.06 -18.73 -10.66
N ARG A 60 -6.84 -17.70 -9.83
CA ARG A 60 -5.87 -16.62 -10.09
C ARG A 60 -4.57 -16.78 -9.32
N HIS A 61 -4.38 -17.92 -8.65
CA HIS A 61 -3.24 -18.18 -7.76
C HIS A 61 -3.02 -17.06 -6.73
N GLU A 62 -4.13 -16.46 -6.25
CA GLU A 62 -4.07 -15.42 -5.22
C GLU A 62 -3.78 -16.05 -3.86
N ARG A 63 -2.97 -15.38 -3.03
CA ARG A 63 -2.59 -15.86 -1.69
C ARG A 63 -3.61 -15.52 -0.60
N GLY A 64 -4.63 -14.72 -0.92
CA GLY A 64 -5.68 -14.31 0.03
C GLY A 64 -5.34 -13.14 0.93
N ILE A 65 -4.10 -12.64 0.87
CA ILE A 65 -3.56 -11.58 1.74
C ILE A 65 -4.09 -10.20 1.35
N TRP A 66 -3.97 -9.85 0.08
CA TRP A 66 -4.28 -8.50 -0.41
C TRP A 66 -5.70 -8.40 -0.94
N GLN A 67 -6.36 -7.29 -0.66
CA GLN A 67 -7.52 -6.86 -1.45
C GLN A 67 -7.11 -6.61 -2.92
N ARG A 68 -8.04 -6.89 -3.84
CA ARG A 68 -7.85 -6.62 -5.28
C ARG A 68 -7.89 -5.10 -5.51
N ARG A 69 -7.07 -4.63 -6.46
CA ARG A 69 -6.85 -3.19 -6.74
C ARG A 69 -6.34 -2.46 -5.49
N PHE A 70 -6.34 -1.15 -5.54
CA PHE A 70 -6.01 -0.24 -4.45
C PHE A 70 -6.72 1.09 -4.75
N TYR A 71 -6.73 1.98 -3.76
CA TYR A 71 -7.15 3.36 -3.96
C TYR A 71 -5.92 4.17 -4.38
N GLU A 72 -6.06 5.00 -5.41
CA GLU A 72 -5.05 5.97 -5.82
C GLU A 72 -5.60 7.40 -5.76
N HIS A 73 -4.72 8.33 -5.39
CA HIS A 73 -4.97 9.78 -5.44
C HIS A 73 -3.69 10.46 -5.91
N THR A 74 -3.79 11.27 -6.97
CA THR A 74 -2.66 12.05 -7.47
C THR A 74 -2.59 13.35 -6.68
N VAL A 75 -1.54 13.50 -5.88
CA VAL A 75 -1.23 14.72 -5.15
C VAL A 75 -0.87 15.83 -6.14
N ARG A 76 -1.57 16.96 -6.07
CA ARG A 76 -1.47 18.03 -7.10
C ARG A 76 -0.59 19.20 -6.70
N ASP A 77 -0.44 19.44 -5.40
CA ASP A 77 0.30 20.56 -4.84
C ASP A 77 0.73 20.25 -3.40
N GLU A 78 1.50 21.18 -2.81
CA GLU A 78 2.04 21.06 -1.45
C GLU A 78 0.94 21.01 -0.37
N ILE A 79 -0.19 21.70 -0.59
CA ILE A 79 -1.28 21.73 0.37
C ILE A 79 -1.99 20.37 0.39
N ASP A 80 -2.21 19.78 -0.78
CA ASP A 80 -2.75 18.43 -0.93
C ASP A 80 -1.77 17.38 -0.36
N LEU A 81 -0.47 17.58 -0.55
CA LEU A 81 0.56 16.73 0.06
C LEU A 81 0.47 16.77 1.58
N GLN A 82 0.40 17.96 2.17
CA GLN A 82 0.29 18.14 3.62
C GLN A 82 -0.98 17.45 4.14
N ARG A 83 -2.13 17.63 3.48
CA ARG A 83 -3.38 16.94 3.87
C ARG A 83 -3.26 15.43 3.82
N CYS A 84 -2.60 14.88 2.79
CA CYS A 84 -2.38 13.44 2.68
C CYS A 84 -1.45 12.93 3.79
N ALA A 85 -0.37 13.67 4.08
CA ALA A 85 0.57 13.35 5.15
C ALA A 85 -0.12 13.42 6.53
N ASP A 86 -0.86 14.50 6.78
CA ASP A 86 -1.65 14.68 7.99
C ASP A 86 -2.64 13.54 8.17
N TYR A 87 -3.33 13.11 7.11
CA TYR A 87 -4.26 11.97 7.19
C TYR A 87 -3.59 10.68 7.64
N ILE A 88 -2.37 10.41 7.16
CA ILE A 88 -1.58 9.25 7.57
C ILE A 88 -1.24 9.33 9.06
N ASP A 89 -0.86 10.52 9.54
CA ASP A 89 -0.39 10.76 10.91
C ASP A 89 -1.46 11.33 11.86
N TRP A 90 -2.72 11.37 11.45
CA TRP A 90 -3.74 12.10 12.20
C TRP A 90 -4.06 11.40 13.53
N ALA A 91 -4.21 12.14 14.63
CA ALA A 91 -4.46 11.60 15.98
C ALA A 91 -5.71 10.71 16.12
N PHE A 92 -6.65 10.76 15.16
CA PHE A 92 -7.83 9.88 15.09
C PHE A 92 -7.78 8.90 13.90
N SER A 93 -6.66 8.84 13.19
CA SER A 93 -6.44 7.88 12.10
C SER A 93 -6.58 6.45 12.62
N SER A 94 -6.80 5.52 11.69
CA SER A 94 -6.79 4.09 11.99
C SER A 94 -5.50 3.66 12.70
N PHE A 95 -4.38 4.36 12.45
CA PHE A 95 -3.09 4.10 13.07
C PHE A 95 -3.06 4.52 14.54
N HIS A 96 -3.41 5.77 14.84
CA HIS A 96 -3.43 6.26 16.22
C HIS A 96 -4.48 5.55 17.08
N ARG A 97 -5.61 5.17 16.47
CA ARG A 97 -6.60 4.30 17.13
C ARG A 97 -6.00 2.93 17.44
N TYR A 98 -5.33 2.30 16.47
CA TYR A 98 -4.65 1.02 16.67
C TYR A 98 -3.60 1.09 17.79
N VAL A 99 -2.74 2.11 17.78
CA VAL A 99 -1.73 2.31 18.83
C VAL A 99 -2.38 2.43 20.20
N ARG A 100 -3.45 3.23 20.33
CA ARG A 100 -4.17 3.40 21.62
C ARG A 100 -4.84 2.12 22.12
N ASP A 101 -5.39 1.32 21.22
CA ASP A 101 -6.22 0.16 21.57
C ASP A 101 -5.40 -1.12 21.78
N VAL A 102 -4.14 -1.17 21.29
CA VAL A 102 -3.31 -2.39 21.24
C VAL A 102 -1.97 -2.27 21.97
N LEU A 103 -1.43 -1.06 22.20
CA LEU A 103 -0.22 -0.80 22.98
C LEU A 103 -0.56 -0.08 24.29
#